data_AF-A0A9N9WKZ8-F1
#
_entry.id   AF-A0A9N9WKZ8-F1
#
_cell.length_a   1.000
_cell.length_b   1.000
_cell.length_c   1.000
_cell.angle_alpha   90.00
_cell.angle_beta   90.00
_cell.angle_gamma   90.00
#
_symmetry.space_group_name_H-M   'P 1'
#
loop_
_entity.id
_entity.type
_entity.pdbx_description
1 polymer ?
#
loop_
_entity_poly.entity_id
_entity_poly.type
_entity_poly.pdbx_seq_one_letter_code
_entity_poly.pdbx_strand_id
1 'polypeptide(L)'
;MNRFIVITVLATTALCLAQEEHYTDRFDGVNVDEITANRRLLVPYVRCVLDQGRCTAEGKELKLHVKDAMQTACKKCTDKQKEGARKVVNHIREKELEYWEQLIAKYDPTGEYKPIYEPFLAGVEPTEINIANNSTEATDVQTTDLVGEINPNEPVPIEQKNADLVETIKTESLEIKKAESVQDTKTDLIHE
;
A
#
# COMPACT_ATOMS: atom_id res chain seq x y z
N MET A 1 53.92 -21.41 -1.00
CA MET A 1 52.74 -22.27 -1.24
C MET A 1 51.58 -21.96 -0.27
N ASN A 2 51.77 -22.10 1.05
CA ASN A 2 50.67 -21.97 2.02
C ASN A 2 50.00 -20.58 2.08
N ARG A 3 50.74 -19.49 1.83
CA ARG A 3 50.16 -18.13 1.84
C ARG A 3 49.21 -17.89 0.66
N PHE A 4 49.49 -18.49 -0.49
CA PHE A 4 48.60 -18.39 -1.67
C PHE A 4 47.32 -19.20 -1.46
N ILE A 5 47.41 -20.39 -0.84
CA ILE A 5 46.26 -21.24 -0.52
C ILE A 5 45.31 -20.53 0.46
N VAL A 6 45.85 -19.89 1.50
CA VAL A 6 45.04 -19.14 2.49
C VAL A 6 44.32 -17.96 1.83
N ILE A 7 44.99 -17.23 0.92
CA ILE A 7 44.38 -16.10 0.20
C ILE A 7 43.28 -16.57 -0.74
N THR A 8 43.47 -17.69 -1.46
CA THR A 8 42.41 -18.24 -2.34
C THR A 8 41.21 -18.76 -1.56
N VAL A 9 41.42 -19.41 -0.40
CA VAL A 9 40.31 -19.90 0.43
C VAL A 9 39.50 -18.73 1.00
N LEU A 10 40.18 -17.70 1.52
CA LEU A 10 39.53 -16.47 2.03
C LEU A 10 38.75 -15.71 0.94
N ALA A 11 39.31 -15.63 -0.28
CA ALA A 11 38.65 -15.00 -1.41
C ALA A 11 37.39 -15.78 -1.83
N THR A 12 37.44 -17.11 -1.88
CA THR A 12 36.26 -17.94 -2.21
C THR A 12 35.17 -17.86 -1.15
N THR A 13 35.51 -17.75 0.15
CA THR A 13 34.51 -17.59 1.21
C THR A 13 33.83 -16.22 1.19
N ALA A 14 34.52 -15.17 0.76
CA ALA A 14 33.94 -13.82 0.67
C ALA A 14 32.93 -13.69 -0.49
N LEU A 15 33.16 -14.40 -1.61
CA LEU A 15 32.28 -14.39 -2.79
C LEU A 15 30.94 -15.12 -2.56
N CYS A 16 30.86 -16.07 -1.62
CA CYS A 16 29.60 -16.77 -1.32
C CYS A 16 28.59 -15.94 -0.50
N LEU A 17 29.00 -14.82 0.10
CA LEU A 17 28.14 -14.05 1.02
C LEU A 17 27.27 -12.98 0.32
N ALA A 18 27.37 -12.85 -1.01
CA ALA A 18 26.72 -11.76 -1.75
C ALA A 18 25.61 -12.23 -2.72
N GLN A 19 24.97 -13.38 -2.47
CA GLN A 19 23.73 -13.69 -3.17
C GLN A 19 22.58 -12.95 -2.50
N GLU A 20 22.03 -11.94 -3.18
CA GLU A 20 20.74 -11.36 -2.78
C GLU A 20 19.66 -12.42 -2.98
N GLU A 21 19.09 -12.92 -1.87
CA GLU A 21 17.94 -13.82 -1.93
C GLU A 21 16.72 -13.05 -2.41
N HIS A 22 16.30 -13.32 -3.64
CA HIS A 22 15.00 -12.87 -4.15
C HIS A 22 13.90 -13.89 -3.87
N TYR A 23 12.65 -13.42 -3.83
CA TYR A 23 11.50 -14.31 -3.95
C TYR A 23 11.52 -15.04 -5.29
N THR A 24 10.78 -16.15 -5.40
CA THR A 24 10.71 -16.87 -6.67
C THR A 24 10.12 -15.98 -7.77
N ASP A 25 10.74 -16.01 -8.95
CA ASP A 25 10.32 -15.31 -10.17
C ASP A 25 9.34 -16.14 -11.02
N ARG A 26 8.97 -17.34 -10.56
CA ARG A 26 8.12 -18.29 -11.31
C ARG A 26 6.78 -17.68 -11.75
N PHE A 27 6.27 -16.71 -10.99
CA PHE A 27 4.97 -16.08 -11.23
C PHE A 27 5.06 -14.67 -11.81
N ASP A 28 6.26 -14.18 -12.16
CA ASP A 28 6.46 -12.85 -12.74
C ASP A 28 5.83 -12.68 -14.15
N GLY A 29 5.32 -13.76 -14.73
CA GLY A 29 4.54 -13.74 -15.98
C GLY A 29 3.04 -13.49 -15.79
N VAL A 30 2.55 -13.30 -14.56
CA VAL A 30 1.13 -13.08 -14.31
C VAL A 30 0.72 -11.69 -14.80
N ASN A 31 -0.44 -11.63 -15.45
CA ASN A 31 -1.01 -10.40 -15.97
C ASN A 31 -1.71 -9.58 -14.88
N VAL A 32 -0.94 -8.78 -14.15
CA VAL A 32 -1.43 -7.89 -13.09
C VAL A 32 -2.49 -6.92 -13.61
N ASP A 33 -2.38 -6.49 -14.85
CA ASP A 33 -3.28 -5.50 -15.47
C ASP A 33 -4.68 -6.09 -15.67
N GLU A 34 -4.75 -7.32 -16.15
CA GLU A 34 -6.00 -8.04 -16.30
C GLU A 34 -6.65 -8.34 -14.95
N ILE A 35 -5.86 -8.75 -13.95
CA ILE A 35 -6.36 -9.04 -12.60
C ILE A 35 -6.94 -7.78 -11.96
N THR A 36 -6.21 -6.65 -12.01
CA THR A 36 -6.65 -5.38 -11.42
C THR A 36 -7.80 -4.74 -12.20
N ALA A 37 -7.87 -4.91 -13.52
CA ALA A 37 -9.00 -4.42 -14.32
C ALA A 37 -10.30 -5.22 -14.12
N ASN A 38 -10.21 -6.47 -13.64
CA ASN A 38 -11.35 -7.35 -13.46
C ASN A 38 -11.54 -7.75 -11.99
N ARG A 39 -12.49 -7.07 -11.33
CA ARG A 39 -12.83 -7.35 -9.92
C ARG A 39 -13.13 -8.82 -9.63
N ARG A 40 -13.68 -9.59 -10.58
CA ARG A 40 -13.96 -11.02 -10.40
C ARG A 40 -12.68 -11.86 -10.30
N LEU A 41 -11.59 -11.40 -10.91
CA LEU A 41 -10.26 -12.00 -10.79
C LEU A 41 -9.55 -11.49 -9.53
N LEU A 42 -9.60 -10.18 -9.26
CA LEU A 42 -8.93 -9.56 -8.11
C LEU A 42 -9.42 -10.11 -6.75
N VAL A 43 -10.74 -10.16 -6.54
CA VAL A 43 -11.32 -10.49 -5.23
C VAL A 43 -10.87 -11.86 -4.70
N PRO A 44 -10.83 -12.95 -5.49
CA PRO A 44 -10.25 -14.22 -5.05
C PRO A 44 -8.81 -14.12 -4.52
N TYR A 45 -7.93 -13.32 -5.15
CA TYR A 45 -6.57 -13.11 -4.65
C TYR A 45 -6.55 -12.37 -3.31
N VAL A 46 -7.32 -11.28 -3.20
CA VAL A 46 -7.43 -10.52 -1.96
C VAL A 46 -7.98 -11.38 -0.83
N ARG A 47 -9.03 -12.17 -1.08
CA ARG A 47 -9.60 -13.09 -0.07
C ARG A 47 -8.62 -14.20 0.30
N CYS A 48 -7.84 -14.73 -0.63
CA CYS A 48 -6.77 -15.67 -0.32
C CYS A 48 -5.76 -15.07 0.68
N VAL A 49 -5.26 -13.86 0.37
CA VAL A 49 -4.30 -13.12 1.21
C VAL A 49 -4.90 -12.83 2.59
N LEU A 50 -6.21 -12.55 2.68
CA LEU A 50 -6.93 -12.34 3.93
C LEU A 50 -7.24 -13.61 4.75
N ASP A 51 -6.93 -14.82 4.27
CA ASP A 51 -7.38 -16.11 4.83
C ASP A 51 -8.91 -16.35 4.72
N GLN A 52 -9.58 -15.71 3.78
CA GLN A 52 -11.04 -15.77 3.58
C GLN A 52 -11.46 -16.56 2.33
N GLY A 53 -10.54 -17.30 1.72
CA GLY A 53 -10.78 -18.02 0.47
C GLY A 53 -9.65 -18.96 0.07
N ARG A 54 -9.88 -19.69 -1.02
CA ARG A 54 -8.86 -20.56 -1.62
C ARG A 54 -7.81 -19.73 -2.33
N CYS A 55 -6.57 -20.21 -2.29
CA CYS A 55 -5.45 -19.59 -2.99
C CYS A 55 -5.14 -20.33 -4.29
N THR A 56 -4.84 -19.58 -5.35
CA THR A 56 -4.06 -20.09 -6.48
C THR A 56 -2.61 -20.33 -6.03
N ALA A 57 -1.80 -20.97 -6.87
CA ALA A 57 -0.39 -21.18 -6.56
C ALA A 57 0.35 -19.84 -6.35
N GLU A 58 0.13 -18.88 -7.24
CA GLU A 58 0.65 -17.52 -7.13
C GLU A 58 0.11 -16.78 -5.90
N GLY A 59 -1.22 -16.81 -5.67
CA GLY A 59 -1.80 -16.12 -4.51
C GLY A 59 -1.27 -16.66 -3.19
N LYS A 60 -0.92 -17.96 -3.13
CA LYS A 60 -0.26 -18.57 -1.99
C LYS A 60 1.16 -18.04 -1.80
N GLU A 61 1.93 -17.91 -2.89
CA GLU A 61 3.27 -17.33 -2.85
C GLU A 61 3.23 -15.87 -2.36
N LEU A 62 2.36 -15.05 -2.97
CA LEU A 62 2.13 -13.67 -2.56
C LEU A 62 1.84 -13.58 -1.07
N LYS A 63 0.86 -14.35 -0.59
CA LYS A 63 0.44 -14.37 0.82
C LYS A 63 1.58 -14.70 1.79
N LEU A 64 2.48 -15.61 1.42
CA LEU A 64 3.63 -15.96 2.25
C LEU A 64 4.58 -14.79 2.44
N HIS A 65 4.66 -13.88 1.47
CA HIS A 65 5.65 -12.80 1.41
C HIS A 65 5.09 -11.40 1.68
N VAL A 66 3.77 -11.17 1.66
CA VAL A 66 3.16 -9.84 1.86
C VAL A 66 3.71 -9.12 3.11
N LYS A 67 3.78 -9.82 4.25
CA LYS A 67 4.25 -9.21 5.50
C LYS A 67 5.74 -8.81 5.43
N ASP A 68 6.58 -9.70 4.90
CA ASP A 68 8.02 -9.43 4.74
C ASP A 68 8.25 -8.26 3.78
N ALA A 69 7.50 -8.20 2.67
CA ALA A 69 7.56 -7.10 1.72
C ALA A 69 7.14 -5.75 2.35
N MET A 70 6.11 -5.74 3.21
CA MET A 70 5.71 -4.53 3.94
C MET A 70 6.79 -4.07 4.93
N GLN A 71 7.45 -4.99 5.61
CA GLN A 71 8.50 -4.70 6.60
C GLN A 71 9.83 -4.26 5.97
N THR A 72 10.07 -4.62 4.71
CA THR A 72 11.38 -4.45 4.07
C THR A 72 11.33 -3.62 2.79
N ALA A 73 10.21 -2.96 2.50
CA ALA A 73 9.99 -2.24 1.25
C ALA A 73 10.27 -3.11 0.01
N CYS A 74 9.78 -4.36 0.02
CA CYS A 74 9.93 -5.31 -1.08
C CYS A 74 11.41 -5.58 -1.46
N LYS A 75 12.34 -5.61 -0.48
CA LYS A 75 13.78 -5.75 -0.73
C LYS A 75 14.13 -7.01 -1.55
N LYS A 76 13.41 -8.11 -1.32
CA LYS A 76 13.61 -9.39 -2.02
C LYS A 76 12.78 -9.55 -3.29
N CYS A 77 11.97 -8.54 -3.64
CA CYS A 77 11.12 -8.60 -4.82
C CYS A 77 11.94 -8.42 -6.11
N THR A 78 11.51 -9.06 -7.18
CA THR A 78 11.98 -8.72 -8.53
C THR A 78 11.42 -7.36 -8.97
N ASP A 79 11.98 -6.74 -10.00
CA ASP A 79 11.48 -5.45 -10.50
C ASP A 79 10.02 -5.52 -10.96
N LYS A 80 9.63 -6.64 -11.58
CA LYS A 80 8.24 -6.91 -11.97
C LYS A 80 7.32 -7.03 -10.77
N GLN A 81 7.76 -7.71 -9.71
CA GLN A 81 6.99 -7.82 -8.48
C GLN A 81 6.83 -6.46 -7.79
N LYS A 82 7.86 -5.61 -7.81
CA LYS A 82 7.78 -4.25 -7.27
C LYS A 82 6.76 -3.41 -8.05
N GLU A 83 6.83 -3.40 -9.37
CA GLU A 83 5.88 -2.67 -10.22
C GLU A 83 4.45 -3.18 -10.01
N GLY A 84 4.26 -4.50 -10.05
CA GLY A 84 2.97 -5.14 -9.80
C GLY A 84 2.40 -4.82 -8.43
N ALA A 85 3.23 -4.86 -7.38
CA ALA A 85 2.82 -4.52 -6.02
C ALA A 85 2.35 -3.07 -5.90
N ARG A 86 3.11 -2.10 -6.44
CA ARG A 86 2.70 -0.69 -6.46
C ARG A 86 1.34 -0.52 -7.15
N LYS A 87 1.15 -1.15 -8.31
CA LYS A 87 -0.11 -1.09 -9.07
C LYS A 87 -1.29 -1.70 -8.32
N VAL A 88 -1.15 -2.93 -7.82
CA VAL A 88 -2.22 -3.65 -7.12
C VAL A 88 -2.62 -2.95 -5.83
N VAL A 89 -1.64 -2.53 -5.02
CA VAL A 89 -1.93 -1.90 -3.74
C VAL A 89 -2.61 -0.55 -3.93
N ASN A 90 -2.14 0.29 -4.87
CA ASN A 90 -2.79 1.55 -5.17
C ASN A 90 -4.21 1.35 -5.72
N HIS A 91 -4.42 0.35 -6.58
CA HIS A 91 -5.76 -0.01 -7.05
C HIS A 91 -6.70 -0.40 -5.89
N ILE A 92 -6.24 -1.26 -4.97
CA ILE A 92 -7.04 -1.70 -3.81
C ILE A 92 -7.38 -0.51 -2.91
N ARG A 93 -6.42 0.38 -2.63
CA ARG A 93 -6.63 1.60 -1.83
C ARG A 93 -7.70 2.52 -2.43
N GLU A 94 -7.69 2.68 -3.76
CA GLU A 94 -8.57 3.61 -4.45
C GLU A 94 -9.96 3.04 -4.75
N LYS A 95 -10.06 1.74 -5.04
CA LYS A 95 -11.27 1.11 -5.58
C LYS A 95 -11.92 0.09 -4.66
N GLU A 96 -11.19 -0.43 -3.67
CA GLU A 96 -11.62 -1.54 -2.82
C GLU A 96 -11.33 -1.25 -1.33
N LEU A 97 -11.79 -0.09 -0.84
CA LEU A 97 -11.46 0.43 0.49
C LEU A 97 -11.74 -0.55 1.64
N GLU A 98 -12.85 -1.29 1.58
CA GLU A 98 -13.19 -2.31 2.58
C GLU A 98 -12.13 -3.42 2.67
N TYR A 99 -11.58 -3.82 1.52
CA TYR A 99 -10.49 -4.82 1.49
C TYR A 99 -9.16 -4.22 1.92
N TRP A 100 -8.90 -2.96 1.59
CA TRP A 100 -7.72 -2.25 2.07
C TRP A 100 -7.66 -2.21 3.60
N GLU A 101 -8.75 -1.83 4.25
CA GLU A 101 -8.85 -1.78 5.71
C GLU A 101 -8.61 -3.15 6.35
N GLN A 102 -9.18 -4.21 5.77
CA GLN A 102 -8.93 -5.58 6.23
C GLN A 102 -7.47 -6.02 6.07
N LEU A 103 -6.81 -5.63 4.98
CA LEU A 103 -5.40 -5.94 4.74
C LEU A 103 -4.51 -5.25 5.78
N ILE A 104 -4.74 -3.96 6.04
CA ILE A 104 -3.99 -3.21 7.07
C ILE A 104 -4.25 -3.80 8.45
N ALA A 105 -5.51 -4.08 8.81
CA ALA A 105 -5.83 -4.70 10.10
C ALA A 105 -5.13 -6.07 10.29
N LYS A 106 -4.91 -6.82 9.20
CA LYS A 106 -4.24 -8.12 9.25
C LYS A 106 -2.72 -8.02 9.33
N TYR A 107 -2.11 -7.14 8.54
CA TYR A 107 -0.65 -7.13 8.35
C TYR A 107 0.08 -6.01 9.09
N ASP A 108 -0.58 -4.88 9.34
CA ASP A 108 -0.02 -3.70 10.01
C ASP A 108 -1.06 -3.00 10.92
N PRO A 109 -1.61 -3.71 11.93
CA PRO A 109 -2.67 -3.17 12.79
C PRO A 109 -2.22 -1.98 13.65
N THR A 110 -0.91 -1.84 13.88
CA THR A 110 -0.30 -0.75 14.65
C THR A 110 0.20 0.40 13.77
N GLY A 111 0.23 0.22 12.44
CA GLY A 111 0.77 1.22 11.50
C GLY A 111 2.30 1.33 11.52
N GLU A 112 3.02 0.35 12.08
CA GLU A 112 4.48 0.35 12.21
C GLU A 112 5.18 0.29 10.85
N TYR A 113 4.57 -0.38 9.87
CA TYR A 113 5.18 -0.57 8.55
C TYR A 113 4.81 0.52 7.55
N LYS A 114 3.81 1.36 7.86
CA LYS A 114 3.40 2.50 7.05
C LYS A 114 4.54 3.40 6.56
N PRO A 115 5.49 3.86 7.40
CA PRO A 115 6.61 4.68 6.93
C PRO A 115 7.57 3.94 5.98
N ILE A 116 7.48 2.60 5.90
CA ILE A 116 8.32 1.75 5.05
C ILE A 116 7.63 1.53 3.69
N TYR A 117 6.37 1.10 3.69
CA TYR A 117 5.69 0.78 2.44
C TYR A 117 5.15 2.01 1.70
N GLU A 118 4.81 3.13 2.37
CA GLU A 118 4.30 4.32 1.66
C GLU A 118 5.32 4.93 0.67
N PRO A 119 6.60 5.15 1.03
CA PRO A 119 7.61 5.58 0.06
C PRO A 119 7.79 4.60 -1.10
N PHE A 120 7.77 3.30 -0.79
CA PHE A 120 7.81 2.25 -1.81
C PHE A 120 6.61 2.36 -2.77
N LEU A 121 5.39 2.55 -2.27
CA LEU A 121 4.21 2.72 -3.11
C LEU A 121 4.25 4.00 -3.96
N ALA A 122 4.93 5.04 -3.46
CA ALA A 122 5.12 6.31 -4.16
C ALA A 122 6.22 6.29 -5.24
N GLY A 123 6.96 5.19 -5.41
CA GLY A 123 8.04 5.13 -6.39
C GLY A 123 9.41 5.54 -5.84
N VAL A 124 9.50 5.91 -4.55
CA VAL A 124 10.75 6.40 -3.94
C VAL A 124 11.57 5.20 -3.49
N GLU A 125 12.77 5.03 -4.04
CA GLU A 125 13.66 3.93 -3.63
C GLU A 125 14.27 4.23 -2.24
N PRO A 126 14.50 3.21 -1.38
CA PRO A 126 14.90 3.39 0.03
C PRO A 126 16.17 4.23 0.25
N THR A 127 17.01 4.38 -0.78
CA THR A 127 18.25 5.15 -0.72
C THR A 127 18.04 6.67 -0.64
N GLU A 128 16.87 7.19 -1.03
CA GLU A 128 16.59 8.64 -1.04
C GLU A 128 16.00 9.16 0.28
N ILE A 129 15.53 8.28 1.17
CA ILE A 129 14.89 8.67 2.45
C ILE A 129 15.91 9.34 3.40
N ASN A 130 17.21 9.04 3.27
CA ASN A 130 18.28 9.69 4.05
C ASN A 130 18.73 11.04 3.49
N ILE A 131 18.28 11.44 2.28
CA ILE A 131 18.65 12.73 1.68
C ILE A 131 17.68 13.83 2.13
N ALA A 132 16.40 13.49 2.33
CA ALA A 132 15.37 14.45 2.76
C ALA A 132 15.57 14.99 4.19
N ASN A 133 16.31 14.28 5.05
CA ASN A 133 16.53 14.66 6.45
C ASN A 133 17.93 15.23 6.76
N ASN A 134 18.81 15.37 5.75
CA ASN A 134 20.16 15.91 5.95
C ASN A 134 20.56 16.98 4.92
N SER A 135 19.59 17.67 4.32
CA SER A 135 19.86 18.73 3.34
C SER A 135 19.36 20.08 3.84
N THR A 136 20.03 20.60 4.87
CA THR A 136 20.11 22.05 5.09
C THR A 136 21.57 22.48 5.09
N GLU A 137 22.21 22.36 3.93
CA GLU A 137 23.36 23.21 3.62
C GLU A 137 23.27 23.62 2.15
N ALA A 138 23.12 24.92 1.97
CA ALA A 138 22.89 25.58 0.70
C ALA A 138 24.10 25.42 -0.23
N THR A 139 23.86 24.97 -1.46
CA THR A 139 24.66 25.42 -2.60
C THR A 139 23.75 25.69 -3.80
N ASP A 140 24.01 26.86 -4.37
CA ASP A 140 23.31 27.61 -5.39
C ASP A 140 23.35 26.90 -6.77
N VAL A 141 22.19 26.51 -7.29
CA VAL A 141 21.98 26.32 -8.74
C VAL A 141 20.65 26.95 -9.12
N GLN A 142 20.77 28.05 -9.82
CA GLN A 142 19.71 28.85 -10.39
C GLN A 142 19.06 28.11 -11.56
N THR A 143 17.89 27.50 -11.32
CA THR A 143 16.90 27.23 -12.37
C THR A 143 15.57 27.80 -11.92
N THR A 144 15.25 28.95 -12.49
CA THR A 144 13.92 29.54 -12.44
C THR A 144 12.97 28.72 -13.30
N ASP A 145 11.71 28.75 -12.88
CA ASP A 145 10.49 28.55 -13.66
C ASP A 145 9.82 27.16 -13.65
N LEU A 146 8.70 27.16 -12.93
CA LEU A 146 7.55 26.24 -12.94
C LEU A 146 7.58 25.02 -12.01
N VAL A 147 7.70 25.25 -10.69
CA VAL A 147 7.01 24.42 -9.70
C VAL A 147 6.34 25.35 -8.70
N GLY A 148 5.01 25.32 -8.65
CA GLY A 148 4.23 26.03 -7.63
C GLY A 148 4.56 25.47 -6.24
N GLU A 149 4.69 26.37 -5.27
CA GLU A 149 4.87 26.04 -3.85
C GLU A 149 3.81 25.04 -3.38
N ILE A 150 4.24 23.83 -3.01
CA ILE A 150 3.40 22.88 -2.30
C ILE A 150 3.57 23.20 -0.81
N ASN A 151 2.52 23.76 -0.21
CA ASN A 151 2.50 24.08 1.21
C ASN A 151 2.32 22.79 2.04
N PRO A 152 3.28 22.40 2.90
CA PRO A 152 3.21 21.16 3.68
C PRO A 152 2.16 21.18 4.80
N ASN A 153 1.46 22.31 5.01
CA ASN A 153 0.31 22.43 5.90
C ASN A 153 -1.03 22.52 5.15
N GLU A 154 -1.04 22.33 3.83
CA GLU A 154 -2.29 22.23 3.08
C GLU A 154 -2.83 20.80 3.19
N PRO A 155 -4.06 20.60 3.70
CA PRO A 155 -4.62 19.28 3.90
C PRO A 155 -4.73 18.54 2.56
N VAL A 156 -4.25 17.29 2.54
CA VAL A 156 -4.34 16.39 1.38
C VAL A 156 -5.82 16.27 0.97
N PRO A 157 -6.17 16.35 -0.34
CA PRO A 157 -7.57 16.40 -0.81
C PRO A 157 -8.49 15.26 -0.36
N ILE A 158 -7.92 14.17 0.15
CA ILE A 158 -8.66 13.00 0.64
C ILE A 158 -9.27 13.27 2.03
N GLU A 159 -8.60 14.04 2.88
CA GLU A 159 -9.09 14.35 4.23
C GLU A 159 -10.29 15.31 4.17
N GLN A 160 -10.24 16.29 3.25
CA GLN A 160 -11.35 17.22 3.02
C GLN A 160 -12.59 16.51 2.46
N LYS A 161 -12.40 15.58 1.50
CA LYS A 161 -13.51 14.81 0.90
C LYS A 161 -14.20 13.90 1.92
N ASN A 162 -13.45 13.38 2.88
CA ASN A 162 -14.01 12.59 3.98
C ASN A 162 -14.80 13.46 4.97
N ALA A 163 -14.35 14.69 5.24
CA ALA A 163 -15.10 15.65 6.06
C ALA A 163 -16.43 16.05 5.39
N ASP A 164 -16.41 16.36 4.09
CA ASP A 164 -17.60 16.72 3.31
C ASP A 164 -18.60 15.54 3.24
N LEU A 165 -18.10 14.31 3.11
CA LEU A 165 -18.93 13.10 3.12
C LEU A 165 -19.57 12.87 4.50
N VAL A 166 -18.82 13.08 5.59
CA VAL A 166 -19.32 12.96 6.97
C VAL A 166 -20.39 14.02 7.27
N GLU A 167 -20.25 15.24 6.77
CA GLU A 167 -21.24 16.30 6.94
C GLU A 167 -22.52 16.03 6.12
N THR A 168 -22.37 15.49 4.90
CA THR A 168 -23.50 15.06 4.07
C THR A 168 -24.31 13.95 4.75
N ILE A 169 -23.64 12.90 5.26
CA ILE A 169 -24.30 11.78 5.96
C ILE A 169 -25.02 12.25 7.24
N LYS A 170 -24.42 13.20 7.99
CA LYS A 170 -25.06 13.78 9.18
C LYS A 170 -26.34 14.55 8.83
N THR A 171 -26.35 15.26 7.71
CA THR A 171 -27.49 16.05 7.25
C THR A 171 -28.64 15.14 6.82
N GLU A 172 -28.35 14.09 6.04
CA GLU A 172 -29.34 13.09 5.64
C GLU A 172 -29.91 12.34 6.85
N SER A 173 -29.09 12.03 7.85
CA SER A 173 -29.53 11.39 9.09
C SER A 173 -30.48 12.26 9.93
N LEU A 174 -30.34 13.59 9.90
CA LEU A 174 -31.26 14.50 10.57
C LEU A 174 -32.60 14.61 9.81
N GLU A 175 -32.56 14.61 8.48
CA GLU A 175 -33.75 14.64 7.62
C GLU A 175 -34.60 13.36 7.81
N ILE A 176 -33.96 12.19 7.89
CA ILE A 176 -34.64 10.91 8.15
C ILE A 176 -35.33 10.91 9.53
N LYS A 177 -34.65 11.37 10.58
CA LYS A 177 -35.24 11.49 11.92
C LYS A 177 -36.43 12.45 11.99
N LYS A 178 -36.40 13.51 11.16
CA LYS A 178 -37.51 14.46 11.04
C LYS A 178 -38.69 13.86 10.25
N ALA A 179 -38.43 12.97 9.31
CA ALA A 179 -39.48 12.24 8.59
C ALA A 179 -40.16 11.18 9.47
N GLU A 180 -39.41 10.51 10.35
CA GLU A 180 -39.96 9.53 11.30
C GLU A 180 -40.91 10.18 12.32
N SER A 181 -40.60 11.38 12.83
CA SER A 181 -41.46 12.08 13.79
C SER A 181 -42.77 12.60 13.21
N VAL A 182 -42.85 12.81 11.89
CA VAL A 182 -44.08 13.20 11.20
C VAL A 182 -45.04 12.01 11.03
N GLN A 183 -44.51 10.79 10.94
CA GLN A 183 -45.32 9.58 10.76
C GLN A 183 -46.05 9.17 12.06
N ASP A 184 -45.43 9.41 13.22
CA ASP A 184 -46.05 9.13 14.53
C ASP A 184 -47.25 10.04 14.82
N THR A 185 -47.17 11.34 14.49
CA THR A 185 -48.30 12.27 14.73
C THR A 185 -49.54 12.03 13.86
N LYS A 186 -49.42 11.26 12.76
CA LYS A 186 -50.57 10.93 11.90
C LYS A 186 -51.36 9.71 12.40
N THR A 187 -50.78 8.89 13.27
CA THR A 187 -51.41 7.66 13.78
C THR A 187 -52.37 7.94 14.95
N ASP A 188 -52.23 9.07 15.64
CA ASP A 188 -53.11 9.46 16.76
C ASP A 188 -54.43 10.13 16.35
N LEU A 189 -54.65 10.40 15.05
CA LEU A 189 -55.88 11.04 14.52
C LEU A 189 -56.86 10.06 13.87
N ILE A 190 -56.62 8.75 13.92
CA ILE A 190 -57.48 7.71 13.32
C ILE A 190 -58.19 6.85 14.39
N HIS A 191 -58.16 7.28 15.66
CA HIS A 191 -58.76 6.55 16.78
C HIS A 191 -59.71 7.39 17.67
N GLU A 192 -60.48 8.31 17.07
CA GLU A 192 -61.72 8.84 17.66
C GLU A 192 -62.92 8.64 16.72
#